data_AF-A0A9D4R2H5-F1
#
_entry.id   AF-A0A9D4R2H5-F1
#
_cell.length_a   1.000
_cell.length_b   1.000
_cell.length_c   1.000
_cell.angle_alpha   90.00
_cell.angle_beta   90.00
_cell.angle_gamma   90.00
#
_symmetry.space_group_name_H-M   'P 1'
#
loop_
_entity.id
_entity.type
_entity.pdbx_description
1 polymer ?
#
loop_
_entity_poly.entity_id
_entity_poly.type
_entity_poly.pdbx_seq_one_letter_code
_entity_poly.pdbx_strand_id
1 'polypeptide(L)' 'MFDVVPPSITVYGFADDHTANKRFKPTSSFVERTAIQELESCALVINNWMNENKLKMNASKTEFIMFDN' A
#
# COMPACT_ATOMS: atom_id res chain seq x y z
N MET A 1 0.00 -10.04 -8.40
CA MET A 1 -0.03 -8.92 -7.42
C MET A 1 -0.77 -9.28 -6.14
N PHE A 2 -1.98 -9.86 -6.21
CA PHE A 2 -2.74 -10.19 -5.00
C PHE A 2 -2.02 -11.15 -4.04
N ASP A 3 -1.11 -12.00 -4.53
CA ASP A 3 -0.37 -12.95 -3.69
C ASP A 3 0.77 -12.31 -2.87
N VAL A 4 1.19 -11.07 -3.19
CA VAL A 4 2.28 -10.37 -2.47
C VAL A 4 1.78 -9.32 -1.48
N VAL A 5 0.47 -9.08 -1.43
CA VAL A 5 -0.13 -8.06 -0.54
C VAL A 5 -0.65 -8.73 0.74
N PRO A 6 -0.34 -8.19 1.93
CA PRO A 6 -0.84 -8.73 3.18
C PRO A 6 -2.38 -8.77 3.23
N PRO A 7 -3.00 -9.79 3.84
CA PRO A 7 -4.47 -9.87 3.98
C PRO A 7 -5.08 -8.68 4.75
N SER A 8 -4.26 -7.98 5.53
CA SER A 8 -4.66 -6.82 6.32
C SER A 8 -4.79 -5.53 5.51
N ILE A 9 -4.43 -5.57 4.21
CA ILE A 9 -4.49 -4.47 3.24
C ILE A 9 -5.46 -4.86 2.13
N THR A 10 -6.40 -3.97 1.82
CA THR A 10 -7.34 -4.18 0.71
C THR A 10 -6.84 -3.50 -0.54
N VAL A 11 -6.78 -4.23 -1.65
CA VAL A 11 -6.38 -3.67 -2.95
C VAL A 11 -7.58 -3.56 -3.86
N TYR A 12 -7.74 -2.39 -4.46
CA TYR A 12 -8.65 -2.16 -5.57
C TYR A 12 -7.81 -1.74 -6.77
N GLY A 13 -8.21 -2.14 -7.97
CA GLY A 13 -7.50 -1.72 -9.17
C GLY A 13 -8.35 -1.90 -10.42
N PHE A 14 -7.98 -1.14 -11.44
CA PHE A 14 -8.52 -1.24 -12.79
C PHE A 14 -7.36 -1.07 -13.78
N ALA A 15 -7.22 -2.02 -14.70
CA ALA A 15 -6.06 -2.09 -15.59
C ALA A 15 -4.72 -2.07 -14.81
N ASP A 16 -3.85 -1.10 -15.06
CA ASP A 16 -2.57 -0.93 -14.37
C ASP A 16 -2.65 -0.06 -13.10
N ASP A 17 -3.74 0.70 -12.92
CA ASP A 17 -3.94 1.55 -11.76
C ASP A 17 -4.48 0.76 -10.55
N HIS A 18 -3.79 0.85 -9.42
CA HIS A 18 -4.16 0.14 -8.19
C HIS A 18 -4.04 1.06 -6.96
N THR A 19 -4.91 0.84 -5.98
CA THR A 19 -4.92 1.50 -4.67
C THR A 19 -4.89 0.46 -3.57
N ALA A 20 -3.90 0.55 -2.68
CA ALA A 20 -3.78 -0.27 -1.48
C ALA A 20 -4.26 0.52 -0.26
N ASN A 21 -5.26 -0.02 0.45
CA ASN A 21 -5.93 0.65 1.56
C ASN A 21 -5.72 -0.12 2.87
N LYS A 22 -5.39 0.62 3.93
CA LYS A 22 -5.37 0.13 5.30
C LYS A 22 -6.33 0.94 6.16
N ARG A 23 -7.19 0.24 6.89
CA ARG A 23 -8.05 0.85 7.91
C ARG A 23 -7.41 0.65 9.28
N PHE A 24 -7.50 1.69 10.11
CA PHE A 24 -7.06 1.65 11.49
C PHE A 24 -8.01 2.47 12.35
N LYS A 25 -8.02 2.22 13.67
CA LYS A 25 -8.79 3.04 14.60
C LYS A 25 -7.93 4.23 15.02
N PRO A 26 -8.43 5.49 14.99
CA PRO A 26 -7.68 6.67 15.41
C PRO A 26 -7.62 6.79 16.95
N THR A 27 -7.45 5.67 17.66
CA THR A 27 -7.45 5.61 19.12
C THR A 27 -6.11 6.02 19.72
N SER A 28 -5.02 5.95 18.94
CA SER A 28 -3.70 6.42 19.34
C SER A 28 -2.79 6.64 18.14
N SER A 29 -1.80 7.52 18.32
CA SER A 29 -0.74 7.77 17.34
C SER A 29 0.13 6.54 17.06
N PHE A 30 0.20 5.61 18.01
CA PHE A 30 0.88 4.33 17.79
C PHE A 30 0.19 3.51 16.70
N VAL A 31 -1.15 3.38 16.76
CA VAL A 31 -1.93 2.60 15.80
C VAL A 31 -1.86 3.20 14.39
N GLU A 32 -1.91 4.53 14.29
CA GLU A 32 -1.69 5.25 13.03
C GLU A 32 -0.31 4.96 12.44
N ARG A 33 0.76 5.11 13.23
CA ARG A 33 2.13 4.82 12.78
C ARG A 33 2.30 3.38 12.32
N THR A 34 1.73 2.43 13.06
CA THR A 34 1.76 1.01 12.65
C THR A 34 1.04 0.81 11.32
N ALA A 35 -0.11 1.45 11.09
CA ALA A 35 -0.83 1.33 9.83
C ALA A 35 -0.06 1.94 8.64
N ILE A 36 0.61 3.08 8.85
CA ILE A 36 1.48 3.71 7.85
C ILE A 36 2.68 2.78 7.53
N GLN A 37 3.36 2.27 8.55
CA GLN A 37 4.51 1.36 8.38
C GLN A 37 4.13 0.09 7.63
N GLU A 38 2.94 -0.47 7.87
CA GLU A 38 2.43 -1.62 7.12
C GLU A 38 2.22 -1.29 5.63
N LEU A 39 1.66 -0.11 5.32
CA LEU A 39 1.47 0.35 3.94
C LEU A 39 2.82 0.63 3.24
N GLU A 40 3.78 1.26 3.91
CA GLU A 40 5.13 1.49 3.39
C GLU A 40 5.85 0.18 3.09
N SER A 41 5.77 -0.79 4.02
CA SER A 41 6.34 -2.12 3.84
C SER A 41 5.69 -2.86 2.67
N CYS A 42 4.36 -2.75 2.53
CA CYS A 42 3.63 -3.31 1.40
C CYS A 42 4.06 -2.68 0.07
N ALA A 43 4.23 -1.35 0.02
CA ALA A 43 4.70 -0.66 -1.19
C ALA A 43 6.09 -1.15 -1.62
N LEU A 44 7.00 -1.37 -0.67
CA LEU A 44 8.32 -1.94 -0.95
C LEU A 44 8.23 -3.35 -1.53
N VAL A 45 7.39 -4.21 -0.95
CA VAL A 45 7.17 -5.59 -1.44
C VAL A 45 6.59 -5.57 -2.86
N ILE A 46 5.58 -4.75 -3.12
CA ILE A 46 5.00 -4.59 -4.47
C ILE A 46 6.08 -4.09 -5.44
N ASN A 47 6.86 -3.08 -5.08
CA ASN A 47 7.90 -2.53 -5.95
C ASN A 47 8.97 -3.59 -6.27
N ASN A 48 9.42 -4.38 -5.30
CA ASN A 48 10.36 -5.48 -5.53
C ASN A 48 9.77 -6.52 -6.50
N TRP A 49 8.53 -6.94 -6.25
CA TRP A 49 7.83 -7.87 -7.14
C TRP A 49 7.68 -7.30 -8.55
N MET A 50 7.35 -6.02 -8.71
CA MET A 50 7.29 -5.36 -10.02
C MET A 50 8.64 -5.43 -10.72
N ASN A 51 9.74 -5.08 -10.04
CA ASN A 51 11.07 -5.11 -10.63
C ASN A 51 11.49 -6.52 -11.07
N GLU A 52 11.23 -7.55 -10.27
CA GLU A 52 11.48 -8.96 -10.62
C GLU A 52 10.70 -9.40 -11.86
N ASN A 53 9.51 -8.82 -12.06
CA ASN A 53 8.63 -9.11 -13.19
C ASN A 53 8.77 -8.11 -14.36
N LYS A 54 9.85 -7.33 -14.39
CA LYS A 54 10.16 -6.34 -15.45
C LYS A 54 9.10 -5.24 -15.60
N LEU A 55 8.39 -4.93 -14.52
CA LEU A 55 7.48 -3.81 -14.36
C LEU A 55 8.16 -2.71 -13.53
N LYS A 56 7.59 -1.50 -13.57
CA LYS A 56 8.13 -0.36 -12.81
C LYS A 56 7.01 0.41 -12.12
N MET A 57 7.12 0.56 -10.80
CA MET A 57 6.29 1.49 -10.05
C MET A 57 6.73 2.93 -10.34
N ASN A 58 5.78 3.80 -10.66
CA ASN A 58 6.09 5.21 -10.88
C ASN A 58 6.10 5.95 -9.54
N ALA A 59 7.28 6.05 -8.92
CA ALA A 59 7.45 6.72 -7.63
C ALA A 59 7.00 8.19 -7.63
N SER A 60 7.07 8.91 -8.76
CA SER A 60 6.63 10.31 -8.81
C SER A 60 5.11 10.47 -8.91
N LYS A 61 4.38 9.38 -9.18
CA LYS A 61 2.90 9.35 -9.19
C LYS A 61 2.34 8.54 -8.02
N THR A 62 3.18 7.86 -7.25
CA THR A 62 2.76 7.03 -6.13
C THR A 62 2.71 7.89 -4.89
N GLU A 63 1.53 7.99 -4.27
CA GLU A 63 1.29 8.87 -3.14
C GLU A 63 0.62 8.10 -2.00
N PHE A 64 0.94 8.47 -0.76
CA PHE A 64 0.21 8.03 0.42
C PHE A 64 -0.78 9.12 0.80
N ILE A 65 -2.07 8.77 0.84
CA ILE A 65 -3.15 9.68 1.17
C ILE A 65 -3.83 9.17 2.44
N MET A 66 -3.96 10.04 3.43
CA MET A 66 -4.70 9.77 4.66
C MET A 66 -6.06 10.43 4.56
N PHE A 67 -7.12 9.65 4.74
CA PHE A 67 -8.49 10.14 4.84
C PHE A 67 -8.92 10.09 6.30
N ASP A 68 -9.47 11.19 6.79
CA ASP A 68 -10.14 11.29 8.08
C ASP A 68 -11.65 11.48 7.85
N ASN A 69 -12.49 11.11 8.82
CA ASN A 69 -13.95 11.28 8.77
C ASN A 69 -14.42 12.35 9.74
#